data_AF-A0A920V9T4-F1
#
_entry.id   AF-A0A920V9T4-F1
#
_cell.length_a   1.000
_cell.length_b   1.000
_cell.length_c   1.000
_cell.angle_alpha   90.00
_cell.angle_beta   90.00
_cell.angle_gamma   90.00
#
_symmetry.space_group_name_H-M   'P 1'
#
loop_
_entity.id
_entity.type
_entity.pdbx_description
1 polymer ?
#
loop_
_entity_poly.entity_id
_entity_poly.type
_entity_poly.pdbx_seq_one_letter_code
_entity_poly.pdbx_strand_id
1 'polypeptide(L)'
;MYDLSTYDENIEEYMSKNEISDEPYIFHFPDGNATIARLLVRKMIPNSIAGSTMEDIVTAKADYSQLDLSGQRVNIRLDSTVISAKNTNDGVEVIYVKQGKLYKVSGKKCILACYNGIIPNLCPDLPKKNRKRL
;
A
#
# COMPACT_ATOMS: atom_id res chain seq x y z
N MET A 1 -15.26 3.25 31.68
CA MET A 1 -14.41 2.08 31.99
C MET A 1 -15.22 0.89 31.51
N TYR A 2 -14.88 0.37 30.32
CA TYR A 2 -15.66 -0.71 29.71
C TYR A 2 -15.24 -2.03 30.31
N ASP A 3 -16.24 -2.85 30.64
CA ASP A 3 -16.11 -4.19 31.20
C ASP A 3 -15.48 -5.12 30.16
N LEU A 4 -14.31 -5.66 30.49
CA LEU A 4 -13.50 -6.54 29.65
C LEU A 4 -14.00 -8.00 29.65
N SER A 5 -15.06 -8.33 30.41
CA SER A 5 -15.52 -9.71 30.58
C SER A 5 -16.38 -10.27 29.42
N THR A 6 -16.69 -9.48 28.40
CA THR A 6 -17.54 -9.91 27.26
C THR A 6 -16.78 -10.06 25.93
N TYR A 7 -15.45 -10.05 25.95
CA TYR A 7 -14.62 -10.02 24.73
C TYR A 7 -13.59 -11.15 24.62
N ASP A 8 -13.79 -12.31 25.25
CA ASP A 8 -12.70 -13.30 25.33
C ASP A 8 -13.11 -14.77 25.16
N GLU A 9 -14.12 -15.07 24.34
CA GLU A 9 -14.33 -16.45 23.85
C GLU A 9 -13.83 -16.67 22.41
N ASN A 10 -13.57 -15.61 21.66
CA ASN A 10 -13.18 -15.71 20.24
C ASN A 10 -11.69 -15.43 19.96
N ILE A 11 -10.95 -14.88 20.93
CA ILE A 11 -9.51 -14.59 20.74
C ILE A 11 -8.69 -15.86 20.94
N GLU A 12 -8.99 -16.65 21.98
CA GLU A 12 -8.36 -17.96 22.16
C GLU A 12 -8.61 -18.88 20.98
N GLU A 13 -9.81 -18.95 20.39
CA GLU A 13 -10.07 -19.78 19.21
C GLU A 13 -9.29 -19.30 17.97
N TYR A 14 -9.10 -17.98 17.81
CA TYR A 14 -8.31 -17.40 16.72
C TYR A 14 -6.81 -17.63 16.88
N MET A 15 -6.31 -17.65 18.12
CA MET A 15 -4.91 -17.95 18.45
C MET A 15 -4.65 -19.47 18.44
N SER A 16 -5.63 -20.27 18.86
CA SER A 16 -5.61 -21.74 18.94
C SER A 16 -5.52 -22.42 17.57
N LYS A 17 -6.13 -21.83 16.54
CA LYS A 17 -6.05 -22.36 15.16
C LYS A 17 -4.64 -22.32 14.55
N ASN A 18 -3.69 -21.63 15.17
CA ASN A 18 -2.28 -21.62 14.75
C ASN A 18 -1.40 -22.66 15.47
N GLU A 19 -1.94 -23.43 16.43
CA GLU A 19 -1.15 -24.40 17.22
C GLU A 19 -1.42 -25.88 16.91
N ILE A 20 -2.17 -26.21 15.85
CA ILE A 20 -2.37 -27.61 15.43
C ILE A 20 -2.03 -27.78 13.95
N SER A 21 -0.74 -27.63 13.65
CA SER A 21 -0.11 -28.15 12.44
C SER A 21 1.17 -28.86 12.89
N ASP A 22 1.38 -30.10 12.46
CA ASP A 22 2.64 -30.82 12.66
C ASP A 22 3.81 -30.18 11.87
N GLU A 23 3.54 -29.14 11.07
CA GLU A 23 4.57 -28.34 10.41
C GLU A 23 5.07 -27.20 11.31
N PRO A 24 6.39 -27.03 11.46
CA PRO A 24 6.95 -25.90 12.19
C PRO A 24 6.45 -24.59 11.57
N TYR A 25 6.12 -23.59 12.39
CA TYR A 25 5.67 -22.27 11.97
C TYR A 25 6.79 -21.51 11.22
N ILE A 26 6.97 -21.83 9.94
CA ILE A 26 8.07 -21.34 9.08
C ILE A 26 7.59 -20.51 7.87
N PHE A 27 6.30 -20.15 7.81
CA PHE A 27 5.72 -19.44 6.66
C PHE A 27 5.86 -17.91 6.72
N HIS A 28 7.01 -17.41 7.14
CA HIS A 28 7.30 -15.98 7.08
C HIS A 28 8.70 -15.72 6.51
N PHE A 29 8.85 -14.62 5.77
CA PHE A 29 10.19 -14.18 5.39
C PHE A 29 10.94 -13.67 6.62
N PRO A 30 12.29 -13.70 6.62
CA PRO A 30 13.09 -13.14 7.70
C PRO A 30 12.84 -11.64 7.95
N ASP A 31 12.40 -10.91 6.92
CA ASP A 31 12.03 -9.49 6.96
C ASP A 31 10.50 -9.25 6.97
N GLY A 32 9.72 -10.29 7.30
CA GLY A 32 8.26 -10.24 7.31
C GLY A 32 7.66 -9.95 5.92
N ASN A 33 6.64 -9.10 5.85
CA ASN A 33 5.98 -8.79 4.57
C ASN A 33 6.81 -7.87 3.65
N ALA A 34 8.00 -7.42 4.08
CA ALA A 34 8.85 -6.56 3.27
C ALA A 34 9.27 -7.27 1.97
N THR A 35 9.60 -8.57 2.01
CA THR A 35 9.91 -9.36 0.82
C THR A 35 8.79 -9.28 -0.25
N ILE A 36 7.51 -9.33 0.15
CA ILE A 36 6.38 -9.21 -0.80
C ILE A 36 6.42 -7.86 -1.52
N ALA A 37 6.56 -6.77 -0.77
CA ALA A 37 6.64 -5.42 -1.35
C ALA A 37 7.86 -5.27 -2.25
N ARG A 38 9.01 -5.79 -1.82
CA ARG A 38 10.29 -5.72 -2.55
C ARG A 38 10.21 -6.50 -3.86
N LEU A 39 9.61 -7.69 -3.88
CA LEU A 39 9.39 -8.48 -5.10
C LEU A 39 8.45 -7.75 -6.07
N LEU A 40 7.36 -7.15 -5.59
CA LEU A 40 6.45 -6.36 -6.43
C LEU A 40 7.17 -5.16 -7.06
N VAL A 41 7.93 -4.41 -6.27
CA VAL A 41 8.70 -3.25 -6.74
C VAL A 41 9.76 -3.68 -7.75
N ARG A 42 10.55 -4.73 -7.48
CA ARG A 42 11.53 -5.28 -8.41
C ARG A 42 10.88 -5.71 -9.72
N LYS A 43 9.70 -6.35 -9.67
CA LYS A 43 8.99 -6.79 -10.88
C LYS A 43 8.52 -5.61 -11.74
N MET A 44 8.06 -4.53 -11.11
CA MET A 44 7.59 -3.33 -11.81
C MET A 44 8.73 -2.43 -12.30
N ILE A 45 9.81 -2.31 -11.51
CA ILE A 45 10.96 -1.45 -11.75
C ILE A 45 12.24 -2.27 -11.51
N PRO A 46 12.70 -3.07 -12.49
CA PRO A 46 13.80 -4.04 -12.29
C PRO A 46 15.11 -3.42 -11.79
N ASN A 47 15.41 -2.18 -12.18
CA ASN A 47 16.64 -1.50 -11.77
C ASN A 47 16.63 -1.05 -10.31
N SER A 48 15.48 -1.09 -9.62
CA SER A 48 15.35 -0.61 -8.24
C SER A 48 15.91 -1.57 -7.20
N ILE A 49 15.98 -2.88 -7.46
CA ILE A 49 16.54 -3.85 -6.51
C ILE A 49 17.25 -4.94 -7.32
N ALA A 50 18.58 -5.00 -7.22
CA ALA A 50 19.40 -6.01 -7.92
C ALA A 50 19.10 -7.43 -7.44
N GLY A 51 19.30 -8.43 -8.29
CA GLY A 51 19.05 -9.85 -8.01
C GLY A 51 17.79 -10.39 -8.68
N SER A 52 17.54 -11.69 -8.53
CA SER A 52 16.44 -12.42 -9.14
C SER A 52 15.90 -13.60 -8.31
N THR A 53 16.47 -13.87 -7.13
CA THR A 53 16.08 -15.01 -6.28
C THR A 53 15.35 -14.59 -5.00
N MET A 54 14.80 -15.57 -4.28
CA MET A 54 14.11 -15.36 -3.00
C MET A 54 15.08 -15.10 -1.84
N GLU A 55 16.33 -15.54 -1.97
CA GLU A 55 17.36 -15.36 -0.96
C GLU A 55 18.00 -13.97 -1.08
N ASP A 56 18.24 -13.51 -2.32
CA ASP A 56 18.86 -12.21 -2.53
C ASP A 56 17.94 -11.03 -2.18
N ILE A 57 16.62 -11.20 -2.33
CA ILE A 57 15.67 -10.11 -2.16
C ILE A 57 15.66 -9.60 -0.73
N VAL A 58 15.90 -10.47 0.26
CA VAL A 58 15.88 -10.11 1.69
C VAL A 58 17.01 -9.13 2.03
N THR A 59 18.17 -9.25 1.36
CA THR A 59 19.38 -8.48 1.71
C THR A 59 19.77 -7.43 0.67
N ALA A 60 19.23 -7.49 -0.54
CA ALA A 60 19.55 -6.54 -1.61
C ALA A 60 19.26 -5.08 -1.20
N LYS A 61 20.12 -4.15 -1.60
CA LYS A 61 19.82 -2.73 -1.37
C LYS A 61 18.81 -2.22 -2.39
N ALA A 62 17.79 -1.51 -1.93
CA ALA A 62 16.86 -0.83 -2.80
C ALA A 62 17.46 0.51 -3.23
N ASP A 63 17.57 0.74 -4.53
CA ASP A 63 17.92 2.01 -5.12
C ASP A 63 16.66 2.84 -5.37
N TYR A 64 16.34 3.70 -4.40
CA TYR A 64 15.19 4.58 -4.46
C TYR A 64 15.29 5.63 -5.58
N SER A 65 16.49 5.91 -6.09
CA SER A 65 16.67 6.85 -7.22
C SER A 65 16.03 6.34 -8.51
N GLN A 66 15.81 5.02 -8.62
CA GLN A 66 15.23 4.38 -9.81
C GLN A 66 13.71 4.41 -9.86
N LEU A 67 13.04 4.78 -8.76
CA LEU A 67 11.58 4.60 -8.62
C LEU A 67 10.76 5.63 -9.42
N ASP A 68 11.29 6.82 -9.66
CA ASP A 68 10.53 7.96 -10.21
C ASP A 68 11.31 8.66 -11.33
N LEU A 69 11.59 7.94 -12.42
CA LEU A 69 12.31 8.46 -13.59
C LEU A 69 11.41 8.64 -14.82
N SER A 70 11.69 9.68 -15.61
CA SER A 70 10.99 9.92 -16.87
C SER A 70 11.20 8.78 -17.88
N GLY A 71 10.15 8.43 -18.63
CA GLY A 71 10.22 7.41 -19.69
C GLY A 71 10.02 5.97 -19.21
N GLN A 72 9.86 5.75 -17.90
CA GLN A 72 9.46 4.45 -17.36
C GLN A 72 7.96 4.19 -17.61
N ARG A 73 7.59 2.92 -17.74
CA ARG A 73 6.17 2.52 -17.82
C ARG A 73 5.44 2.64 -16.48
N VAL A 74 6.18 2.52 -15.37
CA VAL A 74 5.66 2.58 -14.00
C VAL A 74 6.61 3.46 -13.19
N ASN A 75 6.03 4.38 -12.42
CA ASN A 75 6.75 5.23 -11.48
C ASN A 75 6.13 5.10 -10.10
N ILE A 76 6.97 4.97 -9.07
CA ILE A 76 6.60 4.96 -7.67
C ILE A 76 7.20 6.21 -7.03
N ARG A 77 6.34 7.17 -6.71
CA ARG A 77 6.78 8.42 -6.10
C ARG A 77 6.53 8.39 -4.60
N LEU A 78 7.61 8.37 -3.83
CA LEU A 78 7.57 8.44 -2.37
C LEU A 78 7.41 9.89 -1.89
N ASP A 79 7.14 10.05 -0.59
CA ASP A 79 6.98 11.34 0.10
C ASP A 79 6.02 12.30 -0.61
N SER A 80 4.94 11.73 -1.17
CA SER A 80 3.97 12.42 -2.01
C SER A 80 2.55 12.20 -1.49
N THR A 81 2.19 12.92 -0.44
CA THR A 81 0.90 12.79 0.23
C THR A 81 -0.19 13.39 -0.64
N VAL A 82 -1.08 12.54 -1.16
CA VAL A 82 -2.28 12.98 -1.89
C VAL A 82 -3.24 13.66 -0.92
N ILE A 83 -3.74 14.84 -1.30
CA ILE A 83 -4.71 15.62 -0.51
C ILE A 83 -6.04 15.83 -1.25
N SER A 84 -6.08 15.60 -2.56
CA SER A 84 -7.30 15.68 -3.36
C SER A 84 -7.21 14.80 -4.59
N ALA A 85 -8.29 14.11 -4.90
CA ALA A 85 -8.52 13.40 -6.16
C ALA A 85 -9.93 13.76 -6.67
N LYS A 86 -10.01 14.33 -7.87
CA LYS A 86 -11.25 14.89 -8.43
C LYS A 86 -11.50 14.37 -9.84
N ASN A 87 -12.74 13.96 -10.12
CA ASN A 87 -13.17 13.67 -11.48
C ASN A 87 -13.29 14.97 -12.31
N THR A 88 -12.83 14.90 -13.54
CA THR A 88 -12.93 15.96 -14.56
C THR A 88 -13.59 15.39 -15.81
N ASN A 89 -13.92 16.24 -16.78
CA ASN A 89 -14.52 15.78 -18.05
C ASN A 89 -13.61 14.81 -18.81
N ASP A 90 -12.28 14.93 -18.65
CA ASP A 90 -11.28 14.18 -19.43
C ASP A 90 -10.53 13.09 -18.65
N GLY A 91 -10.90 12.86 -17.39
CA GLY A 91 -10.25 11.90 -16.49
C GLY A 91 -10.31 12.30 -15.01
N VAL A 92 -9.17 12.19 -14.33
CA VAL A 92 -9.02 12.49 -12.90
C VAL A 92 -7.82 13.41 -12.70
N GLU A 93 -8.02 14.46 -11.92
CA GLU A 93 -6.97 15.33 -11.41
C GLU A 93 -6.62 14.92 -9.98
N VAL A 94 -5.33 14.79 -9.67
CA VAL A 94 -4.82 14.48 -8.33
C VAL A 94 -3.87 15.59 -7.89
N ILE A 95 -4.10 16.12 -6.69
CA ILE A 95 -3.25 17.09 -6.02
C ILE A 95 -2.54 16.40 -4.87
N TYR A 96 -1.23 16.57 -4.81
CA TYR A 96 -0.40 16.02 -3.75
C TYR A 96 0.67 17.01 -3.28
N VAL A 97 1.14 16.81 -2.05
CA VAL A 97 2.23 17.58 -1.45
C VAL A 97 3.50 16.75 -1.48
N LYS A 98 4.60 17.34 -1.96
CA LYS A 98 5.95 16.76 -1.88
C LYS A 98 6.93 17.86 -1.48
N GLN A 99 7.73 17.62 -0.44
CA GLN A 99 8.71 18.60 0.07
C GLN A 99 8.09 19.99 0.33
N GLY A 100 6.89 20.03 0.92
CA GLY A 100 6.16 21.28 1.24
C GLY A 100 5.57 22.02 0.04
N LYS A 101 5.68 21.48 -1.18
CA LYS A 101 5.12 22.09 -2.40
C LYS A 101 3.95 21.29 -2.92
N LEU A 102 2.97 22.00 -3.49
CA LEU A 102 1.81 21.40 -4.15
C LEU A 102 2.14 21.04 -5.60
N TYR A 103 1.74 19.84 -5.99
CA TYR A 103 1.86 19.34 -7.34
C TYR A 103 0.52 18.82 -7.81
N LYS A 104 0.34 18.83 -9.13
CA LYS A 104 -0.84 18.34 -9.82
C LYS A 104 -0.42 17.29 -10.84
N VAL A 105 -1.18 16.20 -10.92
CA VAL A 105 -1.06 15.20 -11.98
C VAL A 105 -2.45 14.84 -12.50
N SER A 106 -2.56 14.65 -13.80
CA SER A 106 -3.80 14.25 -14.47
C SER A 106 -3.65 12.88 -15.11
N GLY A 107 -4.68 12.06 -15.00
CA GLY A 107 -4.72 10.72 -15.59
C GLY A 107 -6.11 10.37 -16.08
N LYS A 108 -6.24 9.32 -16.90
CA LYS A 108 -7.56 8.88 -17.41
C LYS A 108 -8.39 8.16 -16.36
N LYS A 109 -7.74 7.45 -15.45
CA LYS A 109 -8.35 6.70 -14.34
C LYS A 109 -7.49 6.84 -13.10
N CYS A 110 -8.11 6.76 -11.92
CA CYS A 110 -7.44 6.79 -10.62
C CYS A 110 -7.99 5.69 -9.72
N ILE A 111 -7.11 5.02 -8.98
CA ILE A 111 -7.47 4.01 -7.98
C ILE A 111 -6.93 4.50 -6.64
N LEU A 112 -7.82 4.66 -5.65
CA LEU A 112 -7.44 5.02 -4.28
C LEU A 112 -7.16 3.74 -3.49
N ALA A 113 -5.91 3.28 -3.54
CA ALA A 113 -5.41 2.12 -2.79
C ALA A 113 -4.83 2.54 -1.43
N CYS A 114 -5.65 3.22 -0.61
CA CYS A 114 -5.27 3.72 0.72
C CYS A 114 -6.29 3.26 1.78
N TYR A 115 -6.05 3.64 3.04
CA TYR A 115 -7.00 3.41 4.12
C TYR A 115 -8.38 3.97 3.76
N ASN A 116 -9.40 3.11 3.76
CA ASN A 116 -10.75 3.44 3.29
C ASN A 116 -11.37 4.65 4.01
N GLY A 117 -11.12 4.82 5.31
CA GLY A 117 -11.67 5.93 6.09
C GLY A 117 -11.22 7.33 5.64
N ILE A 118 -10.07 7.46 4.95
CA ILE A 118 -9.61 8.77 4.44
C ILE A 118 -10.23 9.14 3.09
N ILE A 119 -10.72 8.15 2.36
CA ILE A 119 -11.20 8.32 0.98
C ILE A 119 -12.28 9.40 0.85
N PRO A 120 -13.28 9.53 1.75
CA PRO A 120 -14.27 10.59 1.69
C PRO A 120 -13.68 12.02 1.74
N ASN A 121 -12.52 12.18 2.40
CA ASN A 121 -11.83 13.47 2.50
C ASN A 121 -10.97 13.75 1.26
N LEU A 122 -10.38 12.72 0.65
CA LEU A 122 -9.58 12.86 -0.56
C LEU A 122 -10.44 13.07 -1.81
N CYS A 123 -11.59 12.40 -1.90
CA CYS A 123 -12.47 12.43 -3.06
C CYS A 123 -13.93 12.74 -2.61
N PRO A 124 -14.26 14.02 -2.38
CA PRO A 124 -15.59 14.41 -1.89
C PRO A 124 -16.72 14.14 -2.91
N ASP A 125 -16.37 14.02 -4.19
CA ASP A 125 -17.29 13.70 -5.30
C ASP A 125 -17.81 12.25 -5.22
N LEU A 126 -17.28 11.43 -4.31
CA LEU A 126 -17.81 10.09 -4.07
C LEU A 126 -19.29 10.13 -3.66
N PRO A 127 -20.15 9.34 -4.34
CA PRO A 127 -21.57 9.26 -4.02
C PRO A 127 -21.80 8.94 -2.55
N LYS A 128 -22.72 9.68 -1.91
CA LYS A 128 -23.03 9.55 -0.46
C LYS A 128 -23.35 8.11 -0.03
N LYS A 129 -23.91 7.29 -0.94
CA LYS A 129 -24.22 5.87 -0.71
C LYS A 129 -22.98 5.02 -0.40
N ASN A 130 -21.83 5.35 -0.98
CA ASN A 130 -20.59 4.59 -0.84
C ASN A 130 -19.75 5.02 0.37
N ARG A 131 -19.96 6.24 0.88
CA ARG A 131 -19.24 6.77 2.05
C ARG A 131 -19.59 6.07 3.37
N LYS A 132 -20.76 5.43 3.47
CA LYS A 132 -21.18 4.70 4.67
C LYS A 132 -20.59 3.28 4.78
N ARG A 133 -19.85 2.84 3.76
CA ARG A 133 -19.28 1.48 3.63
C ARG A 133 -17.75 1.48 3.64
N LEU A 134 -17.16 2.65 3.86
CA LEU A 134 -15.73 2.91 4.01
C LEU A 134 -15.51 3.28 5.48
#